data_AF-A0A3L6DF89-F1
#
_entry.id   AF-A0A3L6DF89-F1
#
_cell.length_a   1.000
_cell.length_b   1.000
_cell.length_c   1.000
_cell.angle_alpha   90.00
_cell.angle_beta   90.00
_cell.angle_gamma   90.00
#
_symmetry.space_group_name_H-M   'P 1'
#
loop_
_entity.id
_entity.type
_entity.pdbx_description
1 polymer ?
#
loop_
_entity_poly.entity_id
_entity_poly.type
_entity_poly.pdbx_seq_one_letter_code
_entity_poly.pdbx_strand_id
1 'polypeptide(L)' 'MAMMVDPPNGIRNQGKHYYSMWQTLFEIDTKYVSIKPIGHGSYGIVCSSINHETNEKVAIKKMHNVFDNLVDALWTLPE' A
#
# COMPACT_ATOMS: atom_id res chain seq x y z
N MET A 1 -4.84 -5.68 -11.88
CA MET A 1 -5.96 -5.12 -11.09
C MET A 1 -5.67 -5.40 -9.62
N ALA A 2 -6.18 -4.60 -8.69
CA ALA A 2 -6.04 -4.93 -7.27
C ALA A 2 -6.94 -6.13 -6.93
N MET A 3 -6.37 -7.19 -6.38
CA MET A 3 -7.12 -8.38 -5.95
C MET A 3 -7.16 -8.43 -4.44
N MET A 4 -8.35 -8.47 -3.83
CA MET A 4 -8.46 -8.70 -2.40
C MET A 4 -8.01 -10.12 -2.08
N VAL A 5 -7.13 -10.27 -1.09
CA VAL A 5 -6.53 -11.56 -0.70
C VAL A 5 -6.60 -11.72 0.81
N ASP A 6 -6.42 -12.94 1.29
CA ASP A 6 -6.24 -13.21 2.71
C ASP A 6 -4.80 -12.89 3.15
N PRO A 7 -4.58 -12.53 4.43
CA PRO A 7 -3.24 -12.29 4.94
C PRO A 7 -2.38 -13.57 4.92
N PRO A 8 -1.07 -13.44 4.65
CA PRO A 8 -0.17 -14.58 4.47
C PRO A 8 0.01 -15.46 5.72
N ASN A 9 -0.21 -14.91 6.91
CA ASN A 9 -0.09 -15.62 8.19
C ASN A 9 -1.42 -16.10 8.75
N GLY A 10 -2.55 -15.91 8.05
CA GLY A 10 -3.90 -16.25 8.54
C GLY A 10 -4.40 -15.37 9.71
N ILE A 11 -3.54 -14.55 10.31
CA ILE A 11 -3.90 -13.58 11.34
C ILE A 11 -4.39 -12.31 10.64
N ARG A 12 -5.71 -12.10 10.64
CA ARG A 12 -6.33 -10.86 10.14
C ARG A 12 -6.30 -9.82 11.25
N ASN A 13 -5.52 -8.76 11.06
CA ASN A 13 -5.66 -7.56 11.89
C ASN A 13 -7.05 -6.95 11.65
N GLN A 14 -7.80 -6.75 12.72
CA GLN A 14 -9.11 -6.10 12.63
C GLN A 14 -8.93 -4.68 12.06
N GLY A 15 -9.76 -4.30 11.08
CA GLY A 15 -9.67 -3.00 10.42
C GLY A 15 -8.65 -2.91 9.27
N LYS A 16 -8.08 -4.04 8.80
CA LYS A 16 -7.17 -4.05 7.64
C LYS A 16 -7.74 -4.82 6.45
N HIS A 17 -7.52 -4.27 5.26
CA HIS A 17 -7.70 -4.94 3.98
C HIS A 17 -6.35 -5.35 3.40
N TYR A 18 -6.34 -6.52 2.76
CA TYR A 18 -5.17 -7.06 2.10
C TYR A 18 -5.43 -7.13 0.59
N TYR A 19 -4.56 -6.50 -0.19
CA TYR A 19 -4.63 -6.52 -1.65
C TYR A 19 -3.34 -7.07 -2.25
N SER A 20 -3.44 -7.97 -3.22
CA SER A 20 -2.31 -8.38 -4.04
C SER A 20 -2.27 -7.56 -5.32
N MET A 21 -1.14 -6.91 -5.57
CA MET A 21 -0.89 -6.07 -6.75
C MET A 21 0.55 -6.25 -7.21
N TRP A 22 0.76 -6.68 -8.46
CA TRP A 22 2.10 -6.94 -9.02
C TRP A 22 2.99 -7.78 -8.11
N GLN A 23 2.43 -8.88 -7.59
CA GLN A 23 3.11 -9.80 -6.66
C GLN A 23 3.52 -9.18 -5.30
N THR A 24 3.10 -7.95 -5.02
CA THR A 24 3.28 -7.30 -3.71
C THR A 24 1.96 -7.29 -2.95
N LEU A 25 2.03 -7.71 -1.68
CA LEU A 25 0.93 -7.62 -0.73
C LEU A 25 0.82 -6.18 -0.20
N PHE A 26 -0.37 -5.60 -0.21
CA PHE A 26 -0.69 -4.31 0.39
C PHE A 26 -1.58 -4.55 1.59
N GLU A 27 -1.08 -4.21 2.78
CA GLU A 27 -1.92 -4.07 3.97
C GLU A 27 -2.34 -2.60 4.06
N ILE A 28 -3.62 -2.34 3.90
CA ILE A 28 -4.18 -0.99 4.01
C ILE A 28 -5.32 -0.97 5.01
N ASP A 29 -5.63 0.22 5.50
CA ASP A 29 -6.77 0.40 6.39
C ASP A 29 -8.10 0.17 5.66
N THR A 30 -9.11 -0.37 6.37
CA THR A 30 -10.45 -0.63 5.82
C THR A 30 -11.15 0.59 5.24
N LYS A 31 -10.77 1.80 5.68
CA LYS A 31 -11.29 3.05 5.08
C LYS A 31 -10.88 3.25 3.63
N TYR A 32 -9.83 2.56 3.17
CA TYR A 32 -9.35 2.64 1.80
C TYR A 32 -9.75 1.40 0.99
N VAL A 33 -10.18 1.64 -0.24
CA VAL A 33 -10.39 0.60 -1.25
C VAL A 33 -9.45 0.82 -2.42
N SER A 34 -8.54 -0.13 -2.63
CA SER A 34 -7.60 -0.13 -3.74
C SER A 34 -8.30 -0.48 -5.05
N ILE A 35 -8.10 0.37 -6.06
CA ILE A 35 -8.73 0.21 -7.38
C ILE A 35 -7.75 -0.44 -8.34
N LYS A 36 -6.61 0.22 -8.57
CA LYS A 36 -5.64 -0.23 -9.56
C LYS A 36 -4.22 0.26 -9.25
N PRO A 37 -3.20 -0.55 -9.55
CA PRO A 37 -1.83 -0.07 -9.55
C PRO A 37 -1.66 0.99 -10.66
N ILE A 38 -0.98 2.08 -10.34
CA ILE A 38 -0.76 3.22 -11.24
C ILE A 38 0.71 3.52 -11.50
N GLY A 39 1.64 2.99 -10.71
CA GLY A 39 3.07 3.21 -10.93
C GLY A 39 3.94 2.20 -10.19
N HIS A 40 5.00 1.75 -10.86
CA HIS A 40 6.04 0.85 -10.33
C HIS A 40 7.39 1.55 -10.48
N GLY A 41 8.23 1.51 -9.46
CA GLY A 41 9.60 2.01 -9.55
C GLY A 41 10.49 1.44 -8.46
N SER A 42 11.75 1.89 -8.44
CA SER A 42 12.78 1.41 -7.50
C SER A 42 12.35 1.55 -6.03
N TYR A 43 11.59 2.59 -5.73
CA TYR A 43 11.11 2.88 -4.38
C TYR A 43 9.87 2.06 -3.97
N GLY A 44 9.21 1.37 -4.90
CA GLY A 44 8.02 0.57 -4.63
C GLY A 44 6.87 0.82 -5.59
N ILE A 45 5.66 0.50 -5.13
CA ILE A 45 4.45 0.44 -5.96
C ILE A 45 3.43 1.46 -5.47
N VAL A 46 2.83 2.18 -6.42
CA VAL A 46 1.76 3.15 -6.19
C VAL A 46 0.43 2.58 -6.69
N CYS A 47 -0.59 2.64 -5.85
CA CYS A 47 -1.95 2.25 -6.17
C CYS A 47 -2.93 3.43 -6.00
N SER A 48 -3.82 3.60 -6.96
CA SER A 48 -4.98 4.49 -6.81
C SER A 48 -6.03 3.83 -5.94
N SER A 49 -6.45 4.52 -4.88
CA SER A 49 -7.45 4.06 -3.91
C SER A 49 -8.48 5.15 -3.67
N ILE A 50 -9.64 4.77 -3.13
CA ILE A 50 -10.65 5.72 -2.64
C ILE A 50 -10.67 5.66 -1.12
N ASN A 51 -10.70 6.83 -0.49
CA ASN A 51 -11.06 6.95 0.93
C ASN A 51 -12.58 6.96 1.05
N HIS A 52 -13.17 5.99 1.75
CA HIS A 52 -14.61 5.92 1.94
C HIS A 52 -15.17 6.97 2.90
N GLU A 53 -14.34 7.53 3.80
CA GLU A 53 -14.79 8.55 4.75
C GLU A 53 -14.95 9.91 4.05
N THR A 54 -14.00 10.28 3.20
CA THR A 54 -14.02 11.58 2.49
C THR A 54 -14.51 11.48 1.04
N ASN A 55 -14.67 10.27 0.51
CA ASN A 55 -14.94 9.98 -0.91
C ASN A 55 -13.86 10.52 -1.87
N GLU A 56 -12.66 10.80 -1.37
CA GLU A 56 -11.57 11.31 -2.18
C GLU A 56 -10.74 10.19 -2.80
N LYS A 57 -10.26 10.44 -4.03
CA LYS A 57 -9.28 9.57 -4.67
C LYS A 57 -7.89 9.91 -4.15
N VAL A 58 -7.22 8.92 -3.61
CA VAL A 58 -5.87 9.03 -3.06
C VAL A 58 -4.90 8.10 -3.78
N ALA A 59 -3.62 8.43 -3.75
CA ALA A 59 -2.54 7.55 -4.18
C ALA A 59 -1.83 6.98 -2.96
N ILE A 60 -1.80 5.65 -2.83
CA ILE A 60 -1.09 4.96 -1.76
C ILE A 60 0.19 4.37 -2.35
N LYS A 61 1.35 4.81 -1.86
CA LYS A 61 2.65 4.28 -2.24
C LYS A 61 3.16 3.32 -1.16
N LYS A 62 3.25 2.03 -1.49
CA LYS A 62 3.96 1.07 -0.67
C LYS A 62 5.43 1.10 -1.04
N MET A 63 6.27 1.47 -0.08
CA MET A 63 7.71 1.49 -0.26
C MET A 63 8.30 0.09 -0.05
N HIS A 64 9.31 -0.27 -0.84
CA HIS A 64 10.09 -1.48 -0.61
C HIS A 64 11.35 -1.14 0.20
N ASN A 65 11.68 -1.96 1.20
CA ASN A 65 12.99 -1.95 1.88
C ASN A 65 13.46 -0.59 2.44
N VAL A 66 12.54 0.26 2.92
CA VAL A 66 12.85 1.62 3.42
C VAL A 66 13.93 1.64 4.51
N PHE A 67 14.01 0.58 5.32
CA PHE A 67 14.94 0.50 6.44
C PHE A 67 16.31 -0.12 6.10
N ASP A 68 16.45 -0.74 4.92
CA ASP A 68 17.73 -1.28 4.46
C ASP A 68 18.65 -0.18 3.91
N ASN A 69 18.07 0.91 3.41
CA ASN A 69 18.83 2.03 2.87
C ASN A 69 18.56 3.30 3.68
N LEU A 70 19.52 3.66 4.54
CA LEU A 70 19.50 4.88 5.37
C LEU A 70 19.20 6.15 4.56
N VAL A 71 19.68 6.19 3.31
CA VAL A 71 19.43 7.30 2.39
C VAL A 71 17.94 7.40 2.05
N ASP A 72 17.29 6.29 1.72
CA ASP A 72 15.85 6.29 1.38
C ASP A 72 14.96 6.61 2.58
N ALA A 73 15.35 6.17 3.79
CA ALA A 73 14.67 6.56 5.02
C ALA A 73 14.72 8.08 5.24
N LEU A 74 15.91 8.69 5.09
CA LEU A 74 16.11 10.14 5.24
C LEU A 74 15.29 10.96 4.22
N TRP A 75 15.21 10.51 2.97
CA TRP A 75 14.42 11.21 1.94
C TRP A 75 12.91 10.98 2.08
N THR A 76 12.47 9.90 2.73
CA THR A 76 11.04 9.58 2.90
C THR A 76 10.42 10.29 4.11
N LEU A 77 11.18 10.46 5.19
CA LEU A 77 10.77 11.20 6.39
C LEU A 77 11.77 12.34 6.65
N PRO A 78 11.70 13.44 5.87
CA PRO A 78 12.42 14.65 6.23
C PRO A 78 11.86 15.20 7.55
N GLU A 79 12.76 15.61 8.45
CA GLU A 79 12.46 16.22 9.77
C GLU A 79 11.69 17.54 9.65
#